data_AF-A0A529VRC6-F1
#
_entry.id   AF-A0A529VRC6-F1
#
_cell.length_a   1.000
_cell.length_b   1.000
_cell.length_c   1.000
_cell.angle_alpha   90.00
_cell.angle_beta   90.00
_cell.angle_gamma   90.00
#
_symmetry.space_group_name_H-M   'P 1'
#
loop_
_entity.id
_entity.type
_entity.pdbx_description
1 polymer ?
#
loop_
_entity_poly.entity_id
_entity_poly.type
_entity_poly.pdbx_seq_one_letter_code
_entity_poly.pdbx_strand_id
1 'polypeptide(L)' 'DNRHGNRSLREGLVAAMRAQALTRLPAEALTALLGAAFDRAALAIEAGAPAEDYRAVLIALMDGLTPVRPPPTGLAPSR' A
#
# COMPACT_ATOMS: atom_id res chain seq x y z
N ASP A 1 12.04 17.13 -2.45
CA ASP A 1 13.07 16.09 -2.21
C ASP A 1 12.47 14.80 -1.70
N ASN A 2 12.96 13.65 -2.18
CA ASN A 2 12.47 12.30 -1.85
C ASN A 2 12.42 12.02 -0.34
N ARG A 3 13.26 12.68 0.47
CA ARG A 3 13.20 12.61 1.95
C ARG A 3 11.89 13.16 2.51
N HIS A 4 11.38 14.26 1.94
CA HIS A 4 10.08 14.83 2.31
C HIS A 4 8.95 13.91 1.83
N GLY A 5 9.06 13.37 0.62
CA GLY A 5 8.10 12.41 0.07
C GLY A 5 7.93 11.16 0.93
N ASN A 6 9.03 10.52 1.35
CA ASN A 6 8.99 9.33 2.21
C ASN A 6 8.45 9.64 3.62
N ARG A 7 8.70 10.84 4.16
CA ARG A 7 8.11 11.25 5.44
C ARG A 7 6.58 11.35 5.33
N SER A 8 6.07 12.04 4.32
CA SER A 8 4.63 12.16 4.09
C SER A 8 3.97 10.82 3.78
N LEU A 9 4.64 9.95 3.01
CA LEU A 9 4.17 8.58 2.75
C LEU A 9 4.03 7.79 4.06
N ARG A 10 5.06 7.81 4.91
CA ARG A 10 5.04 7.14 6.21
C ARG A 10 3.91 7.63 7.10
N GLU A 11 3.71 8.94 7.17
CA GLU A 11 2.63 9.56 7.96
C GLU A 11 1.25 9.08 7.48
N GLY A 12 1.02 9.07 6.16
CA GLY A 12 -0.21 8.55 5.56
C GLY A 12 -0.44 7.07 5.85
N LEU A 13 0.59 6.23 5.71
CA LEU A 13 0.51 4.79 6.00
C LEU A 13 0.17 4.54 7.48
N VAL A 14 0.83 5.25 8.40
CA VAL A 14 0.55 5.15 9.84
C VAL A 14 -0.87 5.62 10.15
N ALA A 15 -1.35 6.69 9.52
CA ALA A 15 -2.72 7.17 9.69
C ALA A 15 -3.76 6.13 9.21
N ALA A 16 -3.55 5.54 8.04
CA ALA A 16 -4.44 4.52 7.49
C ALA A 16 -4.46 3.23 8.33
N MET A 17 -3.31 2.81 8.87
CA MET A 17 -3.23 1.70 9.82
C MET A 17 -3.97 1.97 11.14
N ARG A 18 -3.92 3.21 11.63
CA ARG A 18 -4.68 3.65 12.82
C ARG A 18 -6.19 3.65 12.56
N ALA A 19 -6.60 4.05 11.37
CA ALA A 19 -7.99 4.03 10.92
C ALA A 19 -8.48 2.62 10.51
N GLN A 20 -7.65 1.58 10.64
CA GLN A 20 -7.96 0.22 10.22
C GLN A 20 -8.33 0.11 8.73
N ALA A 21 -7.89 1.06 7.90
CA ALA A 21 -8.05 1.04 6.45
C ALA A 21 -6.93 0.24 5.75
N LEU A 22 -5.79 0.06 6.44
CA LEU A 22 -4.67 -0.78 6.03
C LEU A 22 -4.32 -1.78 7.12
N THR A 23 -3.85 -2.94 6.71
CA THR A 23 -3.25 -3.94 7.60
C THR A 23 -2.06 -3.34 8.34
N ARG A 24 -1.93 -3.61 9.64
CA ARG A 24 -0.78 -3.14 10.42
C ARG A 24 0.48 -3.91 10.04
N LEU A 25 1.49 -3.17 9.57
CA LEU A 25 2.80 -3.67 9.19
C LEU A 25 3.88 -2.75 9.75
N PRO A 26 5.16 -3.18 9.80
CA PRO A 26 6.27 -2.31 10.21
C PRO A 26 6.38 -1.07 9.29
N ALA A 27 6.03 0.11 9.81
CA ALA A 27 5.85 1.32 9.00
C ALA A 27 7.12 1.77 8.27
N GLU A 28 8.30 1.67 8.89
CA GLU A 28 9.57 2.03 8.24
C GLU A 28 9.86 1.15 7.03
N ALA A 29 9.76 -0.17 7.20
CA ALA A 29 10.03 -1.13 6.12
C ALA A 29 9.02 -0.97 4.99
N LEU A 30 7.73 -0.80 5.31
CA LEU A 30 6.69 -0.59 4.31
C LEU A 30 6.92 0.71 3.52
N THR A 31 7.27 1.81 4.21
CA THR A 31 7.58 3.09 3.57
C THR A 31 8.79 2.94 2.64
N ALA A 32 9.85 2.27 3.08
CA ALA A 32 11.05 2.07 2.27
C ALA A 32 10.77 1.27 0.99
N LEU A 33 9.99 0.19 1.10
CA LEU A 33 9.62 -0.64 -0.06
C LEU A 33 8.71 0.10 -1.04
N LEU A 34 7.66 0.77 -0.53
CA LEU A 34 6.75 1.55 -1.38
C LEU A 34 7.46 2.74 -2.02
N GLY A 35 8.30 3.45 -1.28
CA GLY A 35 9.12 4.53 -1.81
C GLY A 35 10.02 4.06 -2.97
N ALA A 36 10.72 2.93 -2.79
CA ALA A 36 11.54 2.34 -3.85
C ALA A 36 10.70 1.91 -5.07
N ALA A 37 9.49 1.38 -4.87
CA ALA A 37 8.60 1.02 -5.97
C ALA A 37 8.14 2.25 -6.76
N PHE A 38 7.78 3.35 -6.10
CA PHE A 38 7.43 4.61 -6.75
C PHE A 38 8.62 5.22 -7.51
N ASP A 39 9.80 5.27 -6.89
CA ASP A 39 11.04 5.75 -7.54
C ASP A 39 11.35 4.92 -8.79
N ARG A 40 11.19 3.58 -8.71
CA ARG A 40 11.40 2.70 -9.87
C ARG A 40 10.37 2.93 -10.98
N ALA A 41 9.11 3.15 -10.62
CA ALA A 41 8.05 3.45 -11.58
C ALA A 41 8.31 4.78 -12.31
N ALA A 42 8.68 5.83 -11.57
CA ALA A 42 9.06 7.11 -12.15
C ALA A 42 10.20 6.95 -13.18
N LEU A 43 11.30 6.29 -12.79
CA LEU A 43 12.43 6.04 -13.70
C LEU A 43 12.06 5.24 -14.94
N ALA A 44 11.17 4.25 -14.81
CA ALA A 44 10.74 3.44 -15.95
C ALA A 44 9.84 4.22 -16.91
N ILE A 45 8.91 5.03 -16.38
CA ILE A 45 8.03 5.88 -17.16
C ILE A 45 8.84 6.95 -17.90
N GLU A 46 9.81 7.57 -17.23
CA GLU A 46 10.75 8.51 -17.86
C GLU A 46 11.54 7.86 -19.01
N ALA A 47 11.85 6.56 -18.90
CA ALA A 47 12.50 5.77 -19.94
C ALA A 47 11.54 5.31 -21.07
N GLY A 48 10.28 5.73 -21.07
CA GLY A 48 9.29 5.41 -22.11
C GLY A 48 8.44 4.16 -21.85
N ALA A 49 8.49 3.62 -20.63
CA ALA A 49 7.60 2.51 -20.26
C ALA A 49 6.13 2.99 -20.12
N PRO A 50 5.14 2.11 -20.37
CA PRO A 50 3.73 2.48 -20.28
C PRO A 50 3.33 2.80 -18.84
N ALA A 51 2.96 4.07 -18.58
CA ALA A 51 2.57 4.54 -17.25
C ALA A 51 1.36 3.80 -16.65
N GLU A 52 0.44 3.36 -17.51
CA GLU A 52 -0.76 2.63 -17.08
C GLU A 52 -0.44 1.25 -16.48
N ASP A 53 0.59 0.56 -16.98
CA ASP A 53 1.01 -0.74 -16.44
C ASP A 53 1.54 -0.58 -15.01
N TYR A 54 2.39 0.42 -14.78
CA TYR A 54 2.91 0.74 -13.45
C TYR A 54 1.79 1.20 -12.51
N ARG A 55 0.86 2.03 -12.99
CA ARG A 55 -0.31 2.46 -12.22
C ARG A 55 -1.16 1.26 -11.79
N ALA A 56 -1.46 0.35 -12.71
CA ALA A 56 -2.27 -0.84 -12.43
C ALA A 56 -1.62 -1.72 -11.35
N VAL A 57 -0.31 -1.95 -11.44
CA VAL A 57 0.44 -2.74 -10.45
C VAL A 57 0.45 -2.05 -9.09
N LEU A 58 0.69 -0.74 -9.04
CA LEU A 58 0.72 0.01 -7.77
C LEU A 58 -0.65 0.02 -7.08
N ILE A 59 -1.75 0.11 -7.84
CA ILE A 59 -3.11 -0.01 -7.30
C ILE A 59 -3.32 -1.41 -6.70
N ALA A 60 -2.99 -2.47 -7.45
CA ALA A 60 -3.14 -3.84 -6.96
C ALA A 60 -2.31 -4.12 -5.70
N LEU A 61 -1.09 -3.57 -5.63
CA LEU A 61 -0.25 -3.66 -4.43
C LEU A 61 -0.91 -2.97 -3.24
N MET A 62 -1.46 -1.76 -3.41
CA MET A 62 -2.13 -1.03 -2.33
C MET A 62 -3.43 -1.72 -1.89
N ASP A 63 -4.22 -2.23 -2.83
CA ASP A 63 -5.43 -2.99 -2.54
C ASP A 63 -5.12 -4.26 -1.73
N GLY A 64 -4.01 -4.94 -2.05
CA GLY A 64 -3.53 -6.10 -1.30
C GLY A 64 -3.11 -5.80 0.15
N LEU A 65 -2.90 -4.53 0.52
CA LEU A 65 -2.60 -4.12 1.90
C LEU A 65 -3.86 -3.85 2.72
N THR A 66 -5.04 -3.80 2.10
CA THR A 66 -6.30 -3.58 2.81
C THR A 66 -6.63 -4.79 3.71
N PRO A 67 -7.26 -4.59 4.88
CA PRO A 67 -7.58 -5.71 5.75
C PRO A 67 -8.55 -6.69 5.06
N VAL A 68 -8.21 -7.98 5.10
CA VAL A 68 -9.17 -9.03 4.78
C VAL A 68 -10.31 -8.94 5.79
N ARG A 69 -11.51 -8.61 5.33
CA ARG A 69 -12.70 -8.71 6.17
C ARG A 69 -12.90 -10.20 6.49
N PRO A 70 -12.82 -10.62 7.77
CA PRO A 70 -13.20 -11.98 8.11
C PRO A 70 -14.68 -12.18 7.73
N PRO A 71 -15.06 -13.36 7.18
CA PRO A 71 -16.47 -13.65 6.95
C PRO A 71 -17.22 -13.48 8.27
N PRO A 72 -18.45 -12.92 8.28
CA PRO A 72 -19.22 -12.77 9.50
C PRO A 72 -19.36 -14.15 10.15
N THR A 73 -18.77 -14.33 11.32
CA THR A 73 -18.95 -15.50 12.18
C THR A 73 -20.39 -15.47 12.70
N GLY A 74 -21.31 -15.90 11.86
CA GLY A 74 -22.73 -15.93 12.15
C GLY A 74 -23.31 -17.15 11.47
N LEU A 75 -23.25 -18.28 12.18
CA LEU A 75 -24.16 -19.43 12.17
C LEU A 75 -23.40 -20.61 12.79
N ALA A 76 -23.29 -20.60 14.12
CA ALA A 76 -23.10 -21.87 14.83
C ALA A 76 -24.37 -22.70 14.59
N PRO A 77 -24.28 -23.92 14.04
CA PRO A 77 -25.44 -24.78 13.93
C PRO A 77 -25.93 -25.11 15.35
N SER A 78 -27.10 -24.57 15.69
CA SER A 78 -27.86 -25.08 16.83
C SER A 78 -28.41 -26.44 16.44
N ARG A 79 -27.74 -27.52 16.90
CA ARG A 79 -28.29 -28.78 17.40
C ARG A 79 -27.32 -29.94 17.25
#